data_AF-A0A942C5F0-F1
#
_entry.id   AF-A0A942C5F0-F1
#
_cell.length_a   1.000
_cell.length_b   1.000
_cell.length_c   1.000
_cell.angle_alpha   90.00
_cell.angle_beta   90.00
_cell.angle_gamma   90.00
#
_symmetry.space_group_name_H-M   'P 1'
#
loop_
_entity.id
_entity.type
_entity.pdbx_description
1 polymer ?
#
loop_
_entity_poly.entity_id
_entity_poly.type
_entity_poly.pdbx_seq_one_letter_code
_entity_poly.pdbx_strand_id
1 'polypeptide(L)'
;MQTTSTYLQKTRTTHTAEEFAKLTKGKVKIQRQPTSAKFFSLGNKTLSVARAIYVDAGTRKWLATDNGVYSSNPAQLEPEYFAGKRWLPDDKVTGIGIEGNVVWLETSKGFSRIEYKSMTLADKSRDFVKRVQTRHNRWGQTADSHLRVPGDLSTNQMVSSDNDGLWTAMYVAAECFRYKVTGEAEARENARQGMQALMRMEEITGIPGFPARSFIKVGVDIQPGDGEWHDTADKVWRWKGDTSSDEIVGHYFIYPIYHDLVADEAEKPKLRGVIDRMTNHILDNNYQLIDLDGKRTRWGFWGPDTIWEDPDETGLRALHILAHLRVAIYLTSNDQYRAKFQAAYDDLIKNHKYHLLTRNQKIMIPGHINHSDDELAFLSYYPLLSYETDPKLREVYQQSLERAWQIERPERNPLWNFIYAVGCGAKDFDQDASVRTLREIPMELIEWAVKNSHRQDVPIDPLSDRFKRKQALVVLPYDELPMTKWNGNPYNLDGGNGGRSEDDGAYFLLPYWMGRYHKLIGE
;
A
#
# COMPACT_ATOMS: atom_id res chain seq x y z
N MET A 1 18.18 -25.45 -2.27
CA MET A 1 17.44 -25.36 -0.99
C MET A 1 17.53 -23.91 -0.54
N GLN A 2 16.51 -23.09 -0.81
CA GLN A 2 16.46 -21.74 -0.23
C GLN A 2 16.16 -21.92 1.26
N THR A 3 17.11 -21.56 2.11
CA THR A 3 16.92 -21.51 3.56
C THR A 3 15.84 -20.49 3.86
N THR A 4 14.70 -20.93 4.41
CA THR A 4 13.66 -20.06 4.95
C THR A 4 14.29 -19.07 5.94
N SER A 5 14.24 -17.77 5.65
CA SER A 5 14.90 -16.77 6.48
C SER A 5 13.93 -16.27 7.55
N THR A 6 14.25 -16.54 8.83
CA THR A 6 13.48 -15.95 9.92
C THR A 6 14.03 -14.58 10.29
N TYR A 7 13.15 -13.70 10.76
CA TYR A 7 13.51 -12.42 11.36
C TYR A 7 12.76 -12.23 12.68
N LEU A 8 13.17 -11.23 13.44
CA LEU A 8 12.57 -10.91 14.73
C LEU A 8 11.47 -9.85 14.56
N GLN A 9 10.22 -10.29 14.46
CA GLN A 9 9.04 -9.42 14.41
C GLN A 9 8.72 -8.89 15.81
N LYS A 10 8.63 -7.56 15.94
CA LYS A 10 8.15 -6.91 17.17
C LYS A 10 6.66 -7.20 17.35
N THR A 11 6.28 -7.64 18.54
CA THR A 11 4.89 -7.88 18.96
C THR A 11 4.65 -7.26 20.33
N ARG A 12 3.39 -6.85 20.59
CA ARG A 12 3.01 -6.19 21.85
C ARG A 12 1.71 -6.77 22.39
N THR A 13 1.68 -7.00 23.70
CA THR A 13 0.44 -7.22 24.47
C THR A 13 0.36 -6.21 25.62
N THR A 14 -0.85 -5.79 25.99
CA THR A 14 -1.10 -4.88 27.12
C THR A 14 -1.72 -5.63 28.29
N HIS A 15 -1.37 -5.24 29.51
CA HIS A 15 -1.75 -5.92 30.74
C HIS A 15 -2.08 -4.92 31.85
N THR A 16 -3.06 -5.24 32.67
CA THR A 16 -3.28 -4.59 33.97
C THR A 16 -2.16 -4.94 34.95
N ALA A 17 -2.11 -4.24 36.09
CA ALA A 17 -1.14 -4.54 37.14
C ALA A 17 -1.33 -5.95 37.74
N GLU A 18 -2.57 -6.41 37.84
CA GLU A 18 -2.92 -7.74 38.34
C GLU A 18 -2.46 -8.84 37.36
N GLU A 19 -2.71 -8.64 36.05
CA GLU A 19 -2.24 -9.55 35.01
C GLU A 19 -0.72 -9.59 34.94
N PHE A 20 -0.05 -8.44 35.02
CA PHE A 20 1.41 -8.37 35.11
C PHE A 20 1.95 -9.17 36.29
N ALA A 21 1.39 -8.97 37.49
CA ALA A 21 1.82 -9.70 38.69
C ALA A 21 1.62 -11.22 38.54
N LYS A 22 0.48 -11.63 37.96
CA LYS A 22 0.15 -13.03 37.70
C LYS A 22 1.08 -13.67 36.67
N LEU A 23 1.32 -13.00 35.55
CA LEU A 23 2.14 -13.51 34.44
C LEU A 23 3.61 -13.63 34.85
N THR A 24 4.14 -12.63 35.54
CA THR A 24 5.55 -12.60 35.93
C THR A 24 5.83 -13.37 37.22
N LYS A 25 4.80 -13.73 37.99
CA LYS A 25 4.92 -14.35 39.32
C LYS A 25 5.87 -13.57 40.25
N GLY A 26 5.93 -12.25 40.08
CA GLY A 26 6.84 -11.36 40.82
C GLY A 26 8.33 -11.47 40.48
N LYS A 27 8.69 -12.24 39.44
CA LYS A 27 10.09 -12.46 39.01
C LYS A 27 10.67 -11.27 38.25
N VAL A 28 9.85 -10.56 37.49
CA VAL A 28 10.28 -9.37 36.75
C VAL A 28 10.32 -8.17 37.69
N LYS A 29 11.51 -7.59 37.88
CA LYS A 29 11.70 -6.38 38.68
C LYS A 29 11.59 -5.14 37.77
N ILE A 30 10.67 -4.25 38.11
CA ILE A 30 10.49 -2.97 37.41
C ILE A 30 11.42 -1.93 38.03
N GLN A 31 12.37 -1.43 37.25
CA GLN A 31 13.19 -0.29 37.58
C GLN A 31 12.41 1.00 37.30
N ARG A 32 12.19 1.80 38.34
CA ARG A 32 11.42 3.07 38.28
C ARG A 32 12.25 4.32 38.56
N GLN A 33 13.45 4.13 39.10
CA GLN A 33 14.30 5.24 39.51
C GLN A 33 14.79 5.98 38.27
N PRO A 34 14.48 7.28 38.13
CA PRO A 34 15.05 8.09 37.08
C PRO A 34 16.56 8.16 37.25
N THR A 35 17.28 8.21 36.15
CA THR A 35 18.71 8.48 36.14
C THR A 35 18.96 10.00 36.26
N SER A 36 20.09 10.37 36.86
CA SER A 36 20.54 11.76 36.94
C SER A 36 21.15 12.27 35.62
N ALA A 37 21.48 11.36 34.69
CA ALA A 37 22.00 11.71 33.38
C ALA A 37 20.94 12.44 32.55
N LYS A 38 21.36 13.45 31.79
CA LYS A 38 20.49 14.24 30.89
C LYS A 38 20.71 13.93 29.41
N PHE A 39 21.87 13.36 29.08
CA PHE A 39 22.28 13.02 27.73
C PHE A 39 22.48 11.51 27.60
N PHE A 40 21.94 10.93 26.54
CA PHE A 40 21.98 9.48 26.29
C PHE A 40 22.40 9.20 24.86
N SER A 41 23.42 8.38 24.70
CA SER A 41 23.84 7.87 23.39
C SER A 41 23.11 6.55 23.10
N LEU A 42 22.33 6.54 22.02
CA LEU A 42 21.62 5.37 21.52
C LEU A 42 21.95 5.20 20.04
N GLY A 43 22.72 4.15 19.72
CA GLY A 43 23.27 3.98 18.37
C GLY A 43 24.11 5.20 17.96
N ASN A 44 23.79 5.79 16.81
CA ASN A 44 24.43 7.00 16.28
C ASN A 44 23.78 8.32 16.75
N LYS A 45 22.80 8.28 17.66
CA LYS A 45 22.08 9.46 18.15
C LYS A 45 22.47 9.81 19.58
N THR A 46 22.46 11.10 19.90
CA THR A 46 22.51 11.60 21.27
C THR A 46 21.21 12.35 21.56
N LEU A 47 20.49 11.92 22.60
CA LEU A 47 19.22 12.49 23.03
C LEU A 47 19.41 13.29 24.32
N SER A 48 18.75 14.45 24.40
CA SER A 48 18.63 15.23 25.64
C SER A 48 17.21 15.09 26.20
N VAL A 49 17.07 14.50 27.37
CA VAL A 49 15.75 14.24 28.00
C VAL A 49 15.72 14.75 29.43
N ALA A 50 14.59 15.40 29.79
CA ALA A 50 14.42 15.99 31.12
C ALA A 50 14.25 14.92 32.21
N ARG A 51 13.56 13.83 31.88
CA ARG A 51 13.34 12.66 32.73
C ARG A 51 13.60 11.41 31.90
N ALA A 52 14.41 10.50 32.43
CA ALA A 52 14.66 9.22 31.81
C ALA A 52 14.78 8.11 32.85
N ILE A 53 14.30 6.91 32.49
CA ILE A 53 14.69 5.66 33.13
C ILE A 53 15.51 4.90 32.10
N TYR A 54 16.74 4.56 32.46
CA TYR A 54 17.68 3.88 31.58
C TYR A 54 18.01 2.50 32.11
N VAL A 55 17.90 1.49 31.24
CA VAL A 55 18.24 0.09 31.54
C VAL A 55 19.14 -0.43 30.44
N ASP A 56 20.33 -0.90 30.82
CA ASP A 56 21.24 -1.63 29.95
C ASP A 56 21.08 -3.14 30.23
N ALA A 57 20.47 -3.86 29.29
CA ALA A 57 20.28 -5.30 29.37
C ALA A 57 21.43 -6.08 28.71
N GLY A 58 22.55 -5.42 28.36
CA GLY A 58 23.71 -5.97 27.66
C GLY A 58 23.47 -6.13 26.16
N THR A 59 22.41 -6.85 25.76
CA THR A 59 22.05 -7.03 24.35
C THR A 59 21.30 -5.84 23.77
N ARG A 60 20.57 -5.11 24.61
CA ARG A 60 19.77 -3.93 24.26
C ARG A 60 19.82 -2.90 25.38
N LYS A 61 19.81 -1.64 24.98
CA LYS A 61 19.66 -0.48 25.87
C LYS A 61 18.26 0.07 25.71
N TRP A 62 17.62 0.42 26.82
CA TRP A 62 16.28 0.98 26.86
C TRP A 62 16.30 2.33 27.57
N LEU A 63 15.66 3.32 26.96
CA LEU A 63 15.50 4.67 27.49
C LEU A 63 14.02 5.03 27.50
N ALA A 64 13.37 4.90 28.65
CA ALA A 64 12.00 5.36 28.84
C ALA A 64 11.98 6.86 29.12
N THR A 65 11.07 7.57 28.47
CA THR A 65 10.88 9.01 28.59
C THR A 65 9.41 9.34 28.93
N ASP A 66 9.08 10.62 29.04
CA ASP A 66 7.68 11.05 29.18
C ASP A 66 6.89 10.99 27.86
N ASN A 67 7.57 10.79 26.72
CA ASN A 67 6.98 10.72 25.39
C ASN A 67 7.46 9.44 24.68
N GLY A 68 7.25 8.27 25.25
CA GLY A 68 7.61 6.98 24.66
C GLY A 68 8.99 6.46 25.08
N VAL A 69 9.43 5.39 24.41
CA VAL A 69 10.62 4.62 24.76
C VAL A 69 11.51 4.44 23.55
N TYR A 70 12.80 4.66 23.75
CA TYR A 70 13.81 4.31 22.75
C TYR A 70 14.50 3.00 23.12
N SER A 71 14.84 2.20 22.10
CA SER A 71 15.71 1.05 22.24
C SER A 71 16.87 1.13 21.24
N SER A 72 18.03 0.61 21.61
CA SER A 72 19.10 0.33 20.64
C SER A 72 19.77 -0.98 20.97
N ASN A 73 20.23 -1.70 19.95
CA ASN A 73 21.15 -2.81 20.11
C ASN A 73 22.45 -2.52 19.33
N PRO A 74 23.58 -3.15 19.67
CA PRO A 74 24.86 -2.89 19.01
C PRO A 74 24.90 -3.19 17.50
N ALA A 75 23.98 -4.01 16.99
CA ALA A 75 23.89 -4.36 15.57
C ALA A 75 23.03 -3.38 14.74
N GLN A 76 22.33 -2.45 15.39
CA GLN A 76 21.51 -1.43 14.74
C GLN A 76 22.16 -0.05 14.90
N LEU A 77 22.30 0.67 13.78
CA LEU A 77 22.85 2.03 13.77
C LEU A 77 21.85 3.05 14.34
N GLU A 78 20.58 2.95 13.94
CA GLU A 78 19.51 3.84 14.36
C GLU A 78 18.73 3.24 15.55
N PRO A 79 18.36 4.04 16.55
CA PRO A 79 17.50 3.57 17.64
C PRO A 79 16.08 3.30 17.17
N GLU A 80 15.45 2.27 17.74
CA GLU A 80 14.02 2.00 17.61
C GLU A 80 13.23 2.90 18.57
N TYR A 81 12.04 3.32 18.16
CA TYR A 81 11.15 4.15 18.96
C TYR A 81 9.76 3.52 19.13
N PHE A 82 9.26 3.54 20.36
CA PHE A 82 8.00 2.94 20.77
C PHE A 82 7.13 4.01 21.43
N ALA A 83 6.01 4.34 20.77
CA ALA A 83 5.03 5.31 21.25
C ALA A 83 3.63 5.00 20.71
N GLY A 84 2.65 5.69 21.26
CA GLY A 84 1.24 5.57 20.94
C GLY A 84 0.66 4.22 21.35
N LYS A 85 -0.65 4.07 21.17
CA LYS A 85 -1.39 2.85 21.52
C LYS A 85 -0.97 1.61 20.73
N ARG A 86 -0.23 1.77 19.63
CA ARG A 86 0.45 0.67 18.93
C ARG A 86 1.45 -0.06 19.83
N TRP A 87 2.12 0.65 20.73
CA TRP A 87 3.17 0.09 21.57
C TRP A 87 2.94 0.24 23.07
N LEU A 88 2.23 1.28 23.52
CA LEU A 88 2.12 1.66 24.93
C LEU A 88 0.67 2.02 25.32
N PRO A 89 0.18 1.63 26.52
CA PRO A 89 -1.11 2.11 27.03
C PRO A 89 -1.13 3.63 27.25
N ASP A 90 0.03 4.22 27.53
CA ASP A 90 0.28 5.65 27.71
C ASP A 90 1.74 5.96 27.35
N ASP A 91 2.02 7.12 26.74
CA ASP A 91 3.38 7.45 26.30
C ASP A 91 4.32 7.76 27.48
N LYS A 92 3.79 8.14 28.64
CA LYS A 92 4.62 8.37 29.83
C LYS A 92 4.98 7.06 30.50
N VAL A 93 6.18 6.57 30.22
CA VAL A 93 6.69 5.33 30.81
C VAL A 93 7.34 5.59 32.17
N THR A 94 6.84 4.88 33.18
CA THR A 94 7.21 5.03 34.59
C THR A 94 8.13 3.93 35.12
N GLY A 95 8.31 2.86 34.35
CA GLY A 95 9.22 1.79 34.74
C GLY A 95 9.56 0.84 33.59
N ILE A 96 10.73 0.19 33.71
CA ILE A 96 11.22 -0.80 32.75
C ILE A 96 11.57 -2.08 33.51
N GLY A 97 11.08 -3.22 33.04
CA GLY A 97 11.50 -4.56 33.49
C GLY A 97 12.00 -5.39 32.33
N ILE A 98 13.01 -6.22 32.57
CA ILE A 98 13.60 -7.09 31.55
C ILE A 98 13.34 -8.55 31.92
N GLU A 99 12.91 -9.33 30.95
CA GLU A 99 12.66 -10.77 31.05
C GLU A 99 13.23 -11.47 29.80
N GLY A 100 14.52 -11.80 29.81
CA GLY A 100 15.18 -12.36 28.62
C GLY A 100 15.18 -11.37 27.45
N ASN A 101 14.53 -11.75 26.34
CA ASN A 101 14.33 -10.90 25.15
C ASN A 101 13.05 -10.05 25.20
N VAL A 102 12.31 -10.09 26.30
CA VAL A 102 11.07 -9.36 26.52
C VAL A 102 11.34 -8.13 27.39
N VAL A 103 10.72 -7.01 27.02
CA VAL A 103 10.67 -5.82 27.86
C VAL A 103 9.25 -5.59 28.37
N TRP A 104 9.15 -5.27 29.65
CA TRP A 104 7.94 -4.81 30.31
C TRP A 104 8.05 -3.30 30.55
N LEU A 105 7.11 -2.54 30.00
CA LEU A 105 7.07 -1.08 30.10
C LEU A 105 5.85 -0.69 30.93
N GLU A 106 6.09 -0.15 32.12
CA GLU A 106 5.04 0.31 33.03
C GLU A 106 4.63 1.75 32.67
N THR A 107 3.32 2.00 32.69
CA THR A 107 2.73 3.33 32.55
C THR A 107 1.61 3.51 33.57
N SER A 108 1.06 4.73 33.66
CA SER A 108 -0.10 4.99 34.51
C SER A 108 -1.37 4.21 34.11
N LYS A 109 -1.43 3.68 32.88
CA LYS A 109 -2.58 2.96 32.31
C LYS A 109 -2.36 1.45 32.16
N GLY A 110 -1.27 0.92 32.71
CA GLY A 110 -0.96 -0.51 32.69
C GLY A 110 0.45 -0.81 32.18
N PHE A 111 0.65 -2.02 31.67
CA PHE A 111 1.94 -2.54 31.25
C PHE A 111 1.89 -2.93 29.77
N SER A 112 2.93 -2.58 29.03
CA SER A 112 3.21 -3.18 27.73
C SER A 112 4.25 -4.28 27.88
N ARG A 113 3.95 -5.46 27.34
CA ARG A 113 4.92 -6.54 27.12
C ARG A 113 5.31 -6.53 25.64
N ILE A 114 6.53 -6.12 25.33
CA ILE A 114 7.07 -6.12 23.97
C ILE A 114 8.04 -7.29 23.82
N GLU A 115 7.84 -8.08 22.78
CA GLU A 115 8.59 -9.29 22.49
C GLU A 115 9.00 -9.34 21.02
N TYR A 116 10.21 -9.80 20.77
CA TYR A 116 10.77 -10.03 19.44
C TYR A 116 10.60 -11.52 19.10
N LYS A 117 9.59 -11.83 18.30
CA LYS A 117 9.25 -13.21 17.92
C LYS A 117 9.91 -13.58 16.60
N SER A 118 10.49 -14.78 16.53
CA SER A 118 10.94 -15.35 15.26
C SER A 118 9.73 -15.57 14.34
N MET A 119 9.81 -15.05 13.12
CA MET A 119 8.73 -15.07 12.14
C MET A 119 9.33 -15.10 10.72
N THR A 120 8.63 -15.70 9.77
CA THR A 120 8.94 -15.59 8.32
C THR A 120 8.01 -14.57 7.65
N LEU A 121 8.38 -14.07 6.46
CA LEU A 121 7.46 -13.21 5.71
C LEU A 121 6.21 -13.97 5.26
N ALA A 122 6.31 -15.29 5.06
CA ALA A 122 5.18 -16.17 4.77
C ALA A 122 4.18 -16.23 5.95
N ASP A 123 4.67 -16.31 7.19
CA ASP A 123 3.82 -16.28 8.38
C ASP A 123 3.03 -14.96 8.47
N LYS A 124 3.72 -13.83 8.29
CA LYS A 124 3.10 -12.50 8.24
C LYS A 124 2.05 -12.42 7.12
N SER A 125 2.35 -12.96 5.93
CA SER A 125 1.41 -12.99 4.82
C SER A 125 0.13 -13.74 5.15
N ARG A 126 0.19 -14.89 5.84
CA ARG A 126 -1.01 -15.65 6.20
C ARG A 126 -1.94 -14.87 7.12
N ASP A 127 -1.39 -14.15 8.09
CA ASP A 127 -2.16 -13.30 8.99
C ASP A 127 -2.81 -12.11 8.26
N PHE A 128 -2.12 -11.54 7.27
CA PHE A 128 -2.67 -10.44 6.46
C PHE A 128 -3.76 -10.92 5.50
N VAL A 129 -3.60 -12.08 4.85
CA VAL A 129 -4.68 -12.70 4.05
C VAL A 129 -5.92 -12.94 4.93
N LYS A 130 -5.72 -13.50 6.13
CA LYS A 130 -6.81 -13.69 7.09
C LYS A 130 -7.47 -12.37 7.49
N ARG A 131 -6.71 -11.29 7.69
CA ARG A 131 -7.26 -9.96 7.95
C ARG A 131 -8.18 -9.53 6.81
N VAL A 132 -7.69 -9.55 5.57
CA VAL A 132 -8.47 -9.13 4.40
C VAL A 132 -9.80 -9.88 4.36
N GLN A 133 -9.75 -11.22 4.43
CA GLN A 133 -10.93 -12.07 4.34
C GLN A 133 -11.93 -11.85 5.48
N THR A 134 -11.46 -11.55 6.69
CA THR A 134 -12.35 -11.41 7.85
C THR A 134 -12.92 -10.01 8.03
N ARG A 135 -12.21 -8.96 7.62
CA ARG A 135 -12.54 -7.58 7.98
C ARG A 135 -12.53 -6.57 6.85
N HIS A 136 -12.09 -6.95 5.65
CA HIS A 136 -12.00 -6.05 4.50
C HIS A 136 -12.61 -6.60 3.21
N ASN A 137 -13.18 -7.81 3.19
CA ASN A 137 -13.78 -8.37 2.00
C ASN A 137 -15.29 -8.08 1.94
N ARG A 138 -15.66 -7.02 1.21
CA ARG A 138 -17.05 -6.57 1.04
C ARG A 138 -17.55 -6.92 -0.36
N TRP A 139 -18.22 -8.07 -0.48
CA TRP A 139 -18.72 -8.60 -1.75
C TRP A 139 -17.60 -8.85 -2.79
N GLY A 140 -16.42 -9.27 -2.33
CA GLY A 140 -15.22 -9.44 -3.16
C GLY A 140 -14.39 -8.16 -3.34
N GLN A 141 -14.89 -7.00 -2.91
CA GLN A 141 -14.12 -5.75 -2.93
C GLN A 141 -13.28 -5.63 -1.65
N THR A 142 -12.01 -5.27 -1.78
CA THR A 142 -11.22 -4.80 -0.64
C THR A 142 -11.81 -3.47 -0.16
N ALA A 143 -12.21 -3.42 1.10
CA ALA A 143 -12.95 -2.33 1.71
C ALA A 143 -12.21 -1.79 2.93
N ASP A 144 -12.40 -0.49 3.19
CA ASP A 144 -11.93 0.13 4.42
C ASP A 144 -12.68 -0.45 5.63
N SER A 145 -11.97 -0.57 6.75
CA SER A 145 -12.49 -1.12 8.01
C SER A 145 -12.61 -0.02 9.04
N HIS A 146 -13.83 0.40 9.38
CA HIS A 146 -14.11 1.34 10.47
C HIS A 146 -14.39 0.62 11.79
N LEU A 147 -13.72 1.03 12.87
CA LEU A 147 -13.90 0.50 14.22
C LEU A 147 -14.78 1.46 15.03
N ARG A 148 -15.98 1.01 15.43
CA ARG A 148 -16.87 1.83 16.28
C ARG A 148 -16.24 2.14 17.63
N VAL A 149 -15.52 1.18 18.19
CA VAL A 149 -14.74 1.32 19.42
C VAL A 149 -13.26 1.32 19.07
N PRO A 150 -12.50 2.37 19.41
CA PRO A 150 -11.10 2.46 18.99
C PRO A 150 -10.24 1.27 19.43
N GLY A 151 -9.61 0.61 18.46
CA GLY A 151 -8.77 -0.58 18.66
C GLY A 151 -9.49 -1.90 18.87
N ASP A 152 -10.82 -1.90 18.91
CA ASP A 152 -11.60 -3.14 19.05
C ASP A 152 -12.05 -3.65 17.68
N LEU A 153 -11.29 -4.61 17.17
CA LEU A 153 -11.55 -5.27 15.88
C LEU A 153 -12.90 -6.00 15.81
N SER A 154 -13.51 -6.34 16.95
CA SER A 154 -14.85 -6.95 16.96
C SER A 154 -15.95 -5.96 16.57
N THR A 155 -15.64 -4.66 16.59
CA THR A 155 -16.57 -3.59 16.23
C THR A 155 -16.42 -3.10 14.79
N ASN A 156 -15.68 -3.86 13.97
CA ASN A 156 -15.47 -3.59 12.56
C ASN A 156 -16.78 -3.34 11.78
N GLN A 157 -16.71 -2.37 10.86
CA GLN A 157 -17.68 -2.09 9.82
C GLN A 157 -16.92 -1.85 8.53
N MET A 158 -17.08 -2.76 7.57
CA MET A 158 -16.59 -2.55 6.21
C MET A 158 -17.38 -1.40 5.57
N VAL A 159 -16.68 -0.43 4.99
CA VAL A 159 -17.29 0.70 4.28
C VAL A 159 -16.75 0.78 2.86
N SER A 160 -17.55 1.34 1.97
CA SER A 160 -17.09 1.67 0.62
C SER A 160 -16.14 2.87 0.66
N SER A 161 -15.10 2.83 -0.17
CA SER A 161 -14.20 3.94 -0.43
C SER A 161 -14.34 4.43 -1.88
N ASP A 162 -13.66 5.54 -2.18
CA ASP A 162 -13.52 6.06 -3.53
C ASP A 162 -12.70 5.15 -4.45
N ASN A 163 -11.92 4.21 -3.92
CA ASN A 163 -10.94 3.44 -4.70
C ASN A 163 -11.01 1.93 -4.46
N ASP A 164 -12.20 1.41 -4.17
CA ASP A 164 -12.40 -0.01 -3.91
C ASP A 164 -11.90 -0.89 -5.08
N GLY A 165 -12.04 -0.45 -6.33
CA GLY A 165 -11.55 -1.18 -7.50
C GLY A 165 -10.01 -1.22 -7.56
N LEU A 166 -9.32 -0.10 -7.38
CA LEU A 166 -7.84 -0.09 -7.32
C LEU A 166 -7.32 -0.99 -6.19
N TRP A 167 -7.85 -0.85 -4.98
CA TRP A 167 -7.40 -1.66 -3.83
C TRP A 167 -7.69 -3.15 -4.01
N THR A 168 -8.84 -3.47 -4.62
CA THR A 168 -9.17 -4.85 -4.98
C THR A 168 -8.20 -5.40 -6.02
N ALA A 169 -7.88 -4.62 -7.07
CA ALA A 169 -6.92 -5.02 -8.09
C ALA A 169 -5.54 -5.37 -7.51
N MET A 170 -5.04 -4.57 -6.56
CA MET A 170 -3.77 -4.83 -5.89
C MET A 170 -3.80 -6.10 -5.04
N TYR A 171 -4.88 -6.33 -4.29
CA TYR A 171 -5.04 -7.56 -3.51
C TYR A 171 -5.17 -8.79 -4.40
N VAL A 172 -5.95 -8.72 -5.48
CA VAL A 172 -6.09 -9.81 -6.45
C VAL A 172 -4.75 -10.11 -7.12
N ALA A 173 -3.93 -9.11 -7.44
CA ALA A 173 -2.57 -9.34 -7.97
C ALA A 173 -1.71 -10.12 -6.97
N ALA A 174 -1.77 -9.75 -5.69
CA ALA A 174 -1.07 -10.47 -4.63
C ALA A 174 -1.47 -11.94 -4.57
N GLU A 175 -2.77 -12.23 -4.64
CA GLU A 175 -3.31 -13.59 -4.61
C GLU A 175 -3.01 -14.38 -5.90
N CYS A 176 -2.99 -13.73 -7.07
CA CYS A 176 -2.52 -14.33 -8.33
C CYS A 176 -1.07 -14.79 -8.23
N PHE A 177 -0.19 -13.92 -7.72
CA PHE A 177 1.21 -14.27 -7.51
C PHE A 177 1.37 -15.33 -6.42
N ARG A 178 0.62 -15.25 -5.31
CA ARG A 178 0.60 -16.30 -4.28
C ARG A 178 0.23 -17.64 -4.86
N TYR A 179 -0.87 -17.72 -5.60
CA TYR A 179 -1.32 -18.95 -6.24
C TYR A 179 -0.23 -19.52 -7.15
N LYS A 180 0.41 -18.67 -7.96
CA LYS A 180 1.44 -19.13 -8.88
C LYS A 180 2.71 -19.64 -8.18
N VAL A 181 3.06 -19.08 -7.04
CA VAL A 181 4.21 -19.50 -6.23
C VAL A 181 3.91 -20.76 -5.43
N THR A 182 2.71 -20.89 -4.88
CA THR A 182 2.38 -21.91 -3.86
C THR A 182 1.51 -23.05 -4.37
N GLY A 183 0.70 -22.81 -5.41
CA GLY A 183 -0.35 -23.73 -5.87
C GLY A 183 -1.57 -23.82 -4.94
N GLU A 184 -1.66 -22.97 -3.90
CA GLU A 184 -2.73 -23.04 -2.90
C GLU A 184 -4.11 -22.69 -3.51
N ALA A 185 -5.08 -23.60 -3.37
CA ALA A 185 -6.42 -23.40 -3.90
C ALA A 185 -7.15 -22.19 -3.28
N GLU A 186 -6.87 -21.87 -2.02
CA GLU A 186 -7.38 -20.68 -1.34
C GLU A 186 -6.91 -19.40 -2.05
N ALA A 187 -5.64 -19.33 -2.49
CA ALA A 187 -5.11 -18.17 -3.20
C ALA A 187 -5.86 -17.94 -4.52
N ARG A 188 -6.12 -19.04 -5.24
CA ARG A 188 -6.91 -19.00 -6.46
C ARG A 188 -8.32 -18.49 -6.21
N GLU A 189 -8.97 -18.97 -5.16
CA GLU A 189 -10.35 -18.57 -4.84
C GLU A 189 -10.44 -17.11 -4.40
N ASN A 190 -9.50 -16.63 -3.56
CA ASN A 190 -9.42 -15.22 -3.18
C ASN A 190 -9.25 -14.32 -4.41
N ALA A 191 -8.34 -14.68 -5.32
CA ALA A 191 -8.15 -13.95 -6.57
C ALA A 191 -9.42 -13.95 -7.44
N ARG A 192 -10.09 -15.10 -7.56
CA ARG A 192 -11.30 -15.26 -8.36
C ARG A 192 -12.46 -14.43 -7.82
N GLN A 193 -12.66 -14.43 -6.51
CA GLN A 193 -13.71 -13.64 -5.88
C GLN A 193 -13.51 -12.14 -6.12
N GLY A 194 -12.28 -11.63 -5.95
CA GLY A 194 -11.99 -10.23 -6.22
C GLY A 194 -12.09 -9.86 -7.69
N MET A 195 -11.64 -10.75 -8.60
CA MET A 195 -11.80 -10.53 -10.04
C MET A 195 -13.27 -10.51 -10.48
N GLN A 196 -14.12 -11.35 -9.88
CA GLN A 196 -15.56 -11.29 -10.11
C GLN A 196 -16.17 -9.95 -9.65
N ALA A 197 -15.74 -9.43 -8.50
CA ALA A 197 -16.16 -8.10 -8.03
C ALA A 197 -15.72 -6.98 -8.99
N LEU A 198 -14.49 -7.03 -9.50
CA LEU A 198 -13.98 -6.07 -10.49
C LEU A 198 -14.74 -6.14 -11.81
N MET A 199 -15.03 -7.33 -12.35
CA MET A 199 -15.87 -7.44 -13.55
C MET A 199 -17.29 -6.92 -13.30
N ARG A 200 -17.83 -7.17 -12.10
CA ARG A 200 -19.15 -6.69 -11.71
C ARG A 200 -19.23 -5.16 -11.61
N MET A 201 -18.14 -4.47 -11.30
CA MET A 201 -18.11 -3.00 -11.30
C MET A 201 -18.45 -2.41 -12.68
N GLU A 202 -18.07 -3.06 -13.77
CA GLU A 202 -18.49 -2.65 -15.13
C GLU A 202 -19.91 -3.13 -15.46
N GLU A 203 -20.28 -4.33 -15.05
CA GLU A 203 -21.63 -4.85 -15.31
C GLU A 203 -22.73 -4.02 -14.63
N ILE A 204 -22.50 -3.59 -13.39
CA ILE A 204 -23.54 -2.99 -12.54
C ILE A 204 -23.99 -1.60 -13.00
N THR A 205 -23.16 -0.89 -13.77
CA THR A 205 -23.50 0.43 -14.31
C THR A 205 -24.50 0.34 -15.46
N GLY A 206 -24.51 -0.79 -16.17
CA GLY A 206 -25.26 -0.97 -17.41
C GLY A 206 -24.72 -0.16 -18.59
N ILE A 207 -23.56 0.50 -18.43
CA ILE A 207 -22.91 1.31 -19.46
C ILE A 207 -21.70 0.51 -19.98
N PRO A 208 -21.72 0.03 -21.24
CA PRO A 208 -20.65 -0.79 -21.79
C PRO A 208 -19.27 -0.11 -21.67
N GLY A 209 -18.36 -0.72 -20.90
CA GLY A 209 -17.00 -0.24 -20.74
C GLY A 209 -16.79 0.84 -19.67
N PHE A 210 -17.82 1.18 -18.90
CA PHE A 210 -17.72 2.11 -17.78
C PHE A 210 -17.84 1.37 -16.43
N PRO A 211 -16.73 1.13 -15.72
CA PRO A 211 -16.76 0.56 -14.37
C PRO A 211 -17.16 1.60 -13.33
N ALA A 212 -17.96 1.20 -12.35
CA ALA A 212 -18.21 1.96 -11.13
C ALA A 212 -16.95 2.01 -10.23
N ARG A 213 -16.85 3.02 -9.37
CA ARG A 213 -15.81 3.10 -8.33
C ARG A 213 -15.97 2.05 -7.22
N SER A 214 -17.24 1.78 -6.90
CA SER A 214 -17.64 0.86 -5.85
C SER A 214 -19.11 0.51 -6.02
N PHE A 215 -19.55 -0.59 -5.41
CA PHE A 215 -20.96 -0.89 -5.25
C PHE A 215 -21.29 -1.33 -3.82
N ILE A 216 -22.50 -1.05 -3.37
CA ILE A 216 -23.04 -1.40 -2.04
C ILE A 216 -24.41 -2.08 -2.17
N LYS A 217 -24.75 -2.93 -1.21
CA LYS A 217 -26.08 -3.55 -1.11
C LYS A 217 -27.00 -2.73 -0.21
N VAL A 218 -28.14 -2.33 -0.75
CA VAL A 218 -29.13 -1.48 -0.04
C VAL A 218 -29.64 -2.20 1.22
N GLY A 219 -29.64 -1.48 2.34
CA GLY A 219 -30.12 -2.00 3.64
C GLY A 219 -29.17 -2.97 4.34
N VAL A 220 -28.02 -3.30 3.74
CA VAL A 220 -26.99 -4.16 4.33
C VAL A 220 -25.72 -3.36 4.59
N ASP A 221 -25.22 -2.67 3.58
CA ASP A 221 -24.01 -1.86 3.67
C ASP A 221 -24.33 -0.44 4.15
N ILE A 222 -23.35 0.20 4.79
CA ILE A 222 -23.44 1.61 5.17
C ILE A 222 -23.40 2.46 3.91
N GLN A 223 -24.43 3.30 3.71
CA GLN A 223 -24.46 4.30 2.65
C GLN A 223 -23.41 5.39 2.93
N PRO A 224 -22.42 5.59 2.05
CA PRO A 224 -21.46 6.68 2.19
C PRO A 224 -22.14 8.05 2.03
N GLY A 225 -21.61 9.04 2.74
CA GLY A 225 -22.15 10.41 2.75
C GLY A 225 -21.65 11.29 1.58
N ASP A 226 -20.76 10.75 0.75
CA ASP A 226 -20.04 11.43 -0.32
C ASP A 226 -20.19 10.70 -1.67
N GLY A 227 -19.85 11.41 -2.74
CA GLY A 227 -19.91 10.95 -4.13
C GLY A 227 -21.33 10.79 -4.68
N GLU A 228 -21.40 10.44 -5.95
CA GLU A 228 -22.66 10.18 -6.65
C GLU A 228 -23.00 8.71 -6.66
N TRP A 229 -24.21 8.37 -6.21
CA TRP A 229 -24.67 6.99 -6.03
C TRP A 229 -25.96 6.73 -6.80
N HIS A 230 -25.94 5.72 -7.65
CA HIS A 230 -27.03 5.37 -8.53
C HIS A 230 -27.61 4.01 -8.16
N ASP A 231 -28.93 3.90 -8.13
CA ASP A 231 -29.58 2.63 -7.86
C ASP A 231 -29.57 1.74 -9.10
N THR A 232 -29.39 0.43 -8.89
CA THR A 232 -29.70 -0.56 -9.92
C THR A 232 -31.21 -0.60 -10.21
N ALA A 233 -31.60 -1.11 -11.39
CA ALA A 233 -33.00 -1.18 -11.79
C ALA A 233 -33.89 -1.98 -10.80
N ASP A 234 -33.31 -3.01 -10.18
CA ASP A 234 -33.98 -3.85 -9.16
C ASP A 234 -33.99 -3.23 -7.74
N LYS A 235 -33.33 -2.07 -7.55
CA LYS A 235 -33.19 -1.37 -6.26
C LYS A 235 -32.48 -2.18 -5.16
N VAL A 236 -31.80 -3.27 -5.51
CA VAL A 236 -31.06 -4.10 -4.54
C VAL A 236 -29.68 -3.53 -4.25
N TRP A 237 -29.07 -2.86 -5.24
CA TRP A 237 -27.73 -2.34 -5.16
C TRP A 237 -27.68 -0.85 -5.50
N ARG A 238 -26.63 -0.20 -5.01
CA ARG A 238 -26.20 1.11 -5.50
C ARG A 238 -24.76 1.03 -5.95
N TRP A 239 -24.40 1.79 -6.97
CA TRP A 239 -23.03 1.91 -7.45
C TRP A 239 -22.60 3.38 -7.48
N LYS A 240 -21.30 3.61 -7.29
CA LYS A 240 -20.70 4.95 -7.22
C LYS A 240 -20.12 5.33 -8.58
N GLY A 241 -20.57 6.47 -9.12
CA GLY A 241 -20.10 7.06 -10.38
C GLY A 241 -18.84 7.92 -10.21
N ASP A 242 -18.60 8.84 -11.14
CA ASP A 242 -17.43 9.70 -11.27
C ASP A 242 -16.11 8.93 -11.20
N THR A 243 -16.02 7.84 -11.97
CA THR A 243 -14.90 6.89 -11.90
C THR A 243 -13.54 7.53 -12.19
N SER A 244 -12.61 7.35 -11.24
CA SER A 244 -11.25 7.90 -11.33
C SER A 244 -10.40 7.17 -12.37
N SER A 245 -9.35 7.84 -12.83
CA SER A 245 -8.25 7.17 -13.55
C SER A 245 -7.61 6.04 -12.73
N ASP A 246 -7.59 6.18 -11.41
CA ASP A 246 -7.03 5.21 -10.45
C ASP A 246 -7.68 3.83 -10.60
N GLU A 247 -9.00 3.80 -10.70
CA GLU A 247 -9.76 2.56 -10.90
C GLU A 247 -9.36 1.92 -12.22
N ILE A 248 -9.30 2.72 -13.28
CA ILE A 248 -8.94 2.26 -14.62
C ILE A 248 -7.51 1.70 -14.65
N VAL A 249 -6.55 2.35 -13.99
CA VAL A 249 -5.19 1.82 -13.82
C VAL A 249 -5.22 0.48 -13.09
N GLY A 250 -5.99 0.36 -12.02
CA GLY A 250 -6.21 -0.90 -11.30
C GLY A 250 -6.74 -2.01 -12.20
N HIS A 251 -7.77 -1.74 -12.99
CA HIS A 251 -8.35 -2.67 -13.96
C HIS A 251 -7.31 -3.12 -15.01
N TYR A 252 -6.60 -2.20 -15.65
CA TYR A 252 -5.60 -2.57 -16.66
C TYR A 252 -4.34 -3.22 -16.05
N PHE A 253 -4.03 -2.97 -14.78
CA PHE A 253 -2.98 -3.68 -14.05
C PHE A 253 -3.34 -5.16 -13.81
N ILE A 254 -4.55 -5.43 -13.31
CA ILE A 254 -4.89 -6.78 -12.81
C ILE A 254 -5.40 -7.75 -13.86
N TYR A 255 -6.18 -7.30 -14.84
CA TYR A 255 -6.77 -8.18 -15.85
C TYR A 255 -5.76 -9.08 -16.57
N PRO A 256 -4.63 -8.57 -17.08
CA PRO A 256 -3.64 -9.42 -17.74
C PRO A 256 -2.96 -10.39 -16.77
N ILE A 257 -2.68 -9.96 -15.54
CA ILE A 257 -2.08 -10.81 -14.50
C ILE A 257 -3.02 -11.99 -14.16
N TYR A 258 -4.31 -11.72 -13.93
CA TYR A 258 -5.28 -12.78 -13.64
C TYR A 258 -5.49 -13.69 -14.85
N HIS A 259 -5.60 -13.13 -16.06
CA HIS A 259 -5.73 -13.89 -17.30
C HIS A 259 -4.59 -14.90 -17.47
N ASP A 260 -3.35 -14.49 -17.21
CA ASP A 260 -2.17 -15.31 -17.47
C ASP A 260 -1.89 -16.32 -16.35
N LEU A 261 -2.22 -15.98 -15.09
CA LEU A 261 -1.80 -16.76 -13.92
C LEU A 261 -2.91 -17.62 -13.31
N VAL A 262 -4.18 -17.23 -13.44
CA VAL A 262 -5.29 -17.82 -12.67
C VAL A 262 -6.46 -18.28 -13.53
N ALA A 263 -6.85 -17.47 -14.52
CA ALA A 263 -8.07 -17.67 -15.29
C ALA A 263 -8.10 -19.02 -16.01
N ASP A 264 -9.23 -19.72 -15.90
CA ASP A 264 -9.51 -20.88 -16.75
C ASP A 264 -10.08 -20.48 -18.11
N GLU A 265 -10.27 -21.47 -18.99
CA GLU A 265 -10.77 -21.25 -20.35
C GLU A 265 -12.19 -20.66 -20.40
N ALA A 266 -12.99 -20.80 -19.34
CA ALA A 266 -14.32 -20.19 -19.26
C ALA A 266 -14.25 -18.72 -18.77
N GLU A 267 -13.24 -18.37 -17.98
CA GLU A 267 -13.02 -17.02 -17.47
C GLU A 267 -12.33 -16.11 -18.50
N LYS A 268 -11.36 -16.62 -19.26
CA LYS A 268 -10.57 -15.82 -20.21
C LYS A 268 -11.42 -15.02 -21.21
N PRO A 269 -12.46 -15.58 -21.87
CA PRO A 269 -13.30 -14.81 -22.79
C PRO A 269 -14.05 -13.66 -22.11
N LYS A 270 -14.46 -13.82 -20.84
CA LYS A 270 -15.16 -12.78 -20.08
C LYS A 270 -14.25 -11.59 -19.80
N LEU A 271 -13.02 -11.87 -19.38
CA LEU A 271 -11.99 -10.85 -19.11
C LEU A 271 -11.67 -10.04 -20.37
N ARG A 272 -11.48 -10.72 -21.51
CA ARG A 272 -11.26 -10.07 -22.81
C ARG A 272 -12.44 -9.18 -23.19
N GLY A 273 -13.66 -9.67 -22.99
CA GLY A 273 -14.87 -8.90 -23.27
C GLY A 273 -14.97 -7.60 -22.47
N VAL A 274 -14.60 -7.61 -21.19
CA VAL A 274 -14.58 -6.38 -20.37
C VAL A 274 -13.50 -5.41 -20.86
N ILE A 275 -12.28 -5.90 -21.11
CA ILE A 275 -11.19 -5.07 -21.64
C ILE A 275 -11.56 -4.46 -22.99
N ASP A 276 -12.13 -5.24 -23.91
CA ASP A 276 -12.59 -4.76 -25.20
C ASP A 276 -13.62 -3.64 -25.06
N ARG A 277 -14.61 -3.79 -24.14
CA ARG A 277 -15.62 -2.75 -23.89
C ARG A 277 -14.99 -1.49 -23.28
N MET A 278 -14.15 -1.63 -22.25
CA MET A 278 -13.49 -0.49 -21.60
C MET A 278 -12.60 0.29 -22.56
N THR A 279 -11.77 -0.41 -23.36
CA THR A 279 -10.89 0.26 -24.32
C THR A 279 -11.69 0.93 -25.43
N ASN A 280 -12.75 0.29 -25.96
CA ASN A 280 -13.61 0.92 -26.95
C ASN A 280 -14.33 2.14 -26.38
N HIS A 281 -14.89 2.07 -25.16
CA HIS A 281 -15.54 3.22 -24.52
C HIS A 281 -14.59 4.42 -24.43
N ILE A 282 -13.35 4.20 -24.01
CA ILE A 282 -12.34 5.27 -23.95
C ILE A 282 -12.07 5.83 -25.36
N LEU A 283 -11.79 4.97 -26.35
CA LEU A 283 -11.41 5.43 -27.70
C LEU A 283 -12.56 6.08 -28.47
N ASP A 284 -13.77 5.55 -28.36
CA ASP A 284 -14.97 6.05 -29.04
C ASP A 284 -15.41 7.41 -28.49
N ASN A 285 -14.98 7.74 -27.27
CA ASN A 285 -15.18 9.03 -26.63
C ASN A 285 -13.91 9.88 -26.62
N ASN A 286 -13.08 9.83 -27.67
CA ASN A 286 -11.87 10.66 -27.81
C ASN A 286 -10.91 10.56 -26.61
N TYR A 287 -10.67 9.33 -26.15
CA TYR A 287 -9.83 9.01 -24.99
C TYR A 287 -10.37 9.57 -23.66
N GLN A 288 -11.69 9.60 -23.50
CA GLN A 288 -12.36 10.04 -22.28
C GLN A 288 -13.23 8.93 -21.70
N LEU A 289 -13.29 8.86 -20.37
CA LEU A 289 -14.24 8.03 -19.65
C LEU A 289 -15.52 8.84 -19.45
N ILE A 290 -16.53 8.56 -20.27
CA ILE A 290 -17.84 9.22 -20.18
C ILE A 290 -18.74 8.48 -19.21
N ASP A 291 -19.36 9.22 -18.29
CA ASP A 291 -20.26 8.74 -17.24
C ASP A 291 -21.73 8.72 -17.71
N LEU A 292 -22.63 8.28 -16.83
CA LEU A 292 -24.07 8.15 -17.00
C LEU A 292 -24.74 9.45 -17.46
N ASP A 293 -24.24 10.60 -17.03
CA ASP A 293 -24.80 11.91 -17.40
C ASP A 293 -24.34 12.42 -18.78
N GLY A 294 -23.55 11.61 -19.50
CA GLY A 294 -22.99 11.92 -20.81
C GLY A 294 -21.79 12.86 -20.76
N LYS A 295 -21.25 13.16 -19.57
CA LYS A 295 -20.03 13.96 -19.40
C LYS A 295 -18.86 13.10 -18.99
N ARG A 296 -17.66 13.64 -19.20
CA ARG A 296 -16.39 13.08 -18.75
C ARG A 296 -16.33 13.03 -17.23
N THR A 297 -15.84 11.93 -16.66
CA THR A 297 -15.50 11.88 -15.23
C THR A 297 -14.40 12.89 -14.90
N ARG A 298 -14.26 13.23 -13.63
CA ARG A 298 -13.30 14.24 -13.19
C ARG A 298 -11.86 13.93 -13.62
N TRP A 299 -11.46 12.66 -13.59
CA TRP A 299 -10.06 12.24 -13.83
C TRP A 299 -9.86 11.31 -15.03
N GLY A 300 -10.93 10.79 -15.63
CA GLY A 300 -10.85 9.81 -16.71
C GLY A 300 -10.65 10.44 -18.08
N PHE A 301 -9.46 10.98 -18.36
CA PHE A 301 -9.15 11.53 -19.68
C PHE A 301 -7.68 11.45 -20.05
N TRP A 302 -7.43 11.12 -21.31
CA TRP A 302 -6.08 10.84 -21.84
C TRP A 302 -5.89 11.30 -23.28
N GLY A 303 -6.82 12.09 -23.82
CA GLY A 303 -6.83 12.45 -25.24
C GLY A 303 -5.83 13.54 -25.59
N PRO A 304 -5.27 13.53 -26.82
CA PRO A 304 -4.32 14.55 -27.29
C PRO A 304 -4.75 16.00 -27.08
N ASP A 305 -6.04 16.29 -27.22
CA ASP A 305 -6.59 17.63 -27.07
C ASP A 305 -6.78 18.03 -25.60
N THR A 306 -7.01 17.06 -24.72
CA THR A 306 -7.39 17.29 -23.32
C THR A 306 -6.27 17.06 -22.32
N ILE A 307 -5.21 16.32 -22.69
CA ILE A 307 -4.13 15.96 -21.77
C ILE A 307 -3.43 17.20 -21.18
N TRP A 308 -3.46 18.32 -21.91
CA TRP A 308 -2.88 19.60 -21.53
C TRP A 308 -3.74 20.42 -20.55
N GLU A 309 -4.97 20.01 -20.27
CA GLU A 309 -5.82 20.67 -19.26
C GLU A 309 -5.22 20.57 -17.85
N ASP A 310 -4.31 19.62 -17.63
CA ASP A 310 -3.57 19.44 -16.38
C ASP A 310 -2.09 19.14 -16.69
N PRO A 311 -1.26 20.19 -16.84
CA PRO A 311 0.14 20.03 -17.22
C PRO A 311 0.96 19.17 -16.24
N ASP A 312 0.57 19.15 -14.96
CA ASP A 312 1.26 18.40 -13.92
C ASP A 312 1.00 16.88 -14.04
N GLU A 313 -0.10 16.48 -14.70
CA GLU A 313 -0.48 15.07 -14.88
C GLU A 313 -0.20 14.54 -16.28
N THR A 314 0.34 15.37 -17.18
CA THR A 314 0.50 15.02 -18.61
C THR A 314 1.35 13.78 -18.80
N GLY A 315 2.49 13.69 -18.10
CA GLY A 315 3.39 12.52 -18.21
C GLY A 315 2.76 11.25 -17.65
N LEU A 316 2.02 11.36 -16.53
CA LEU A 316 1.32 10.24 -15.90
C LEU A 316 0.17 9.73 -16.77
N ARG A 317 -0.67 10.62 -17.29
CA ARG A 317 -1.78 10.24 -18.18
C ARG A 317 -1.29 9.63 -19.48
N ALA A 318 -0.20 10.14 -20.06
CA ALA A 318 0.41 9.50 -21.22
C ALA A 318 0.85 8.06 -20.89
N LEU A 319 1.46 7.84 -19.72
CA LEU A 319 1.83 6.50 -19.26
C LEU A 319 0.60 5.60 -19.08
N HIS A 320 -0.47 6.09 -18.45
CA HIS A 320 -1.73 5.35 -18.25
C HIS A 320 -2.27 4.82 -19.59
N ILE A 321 -2.52 5.69 -20.56
CA ILE A 321 -3.18 5.27 -21.81
C ILE A 321 -2.29 4.36 -22.67
N LEU A 322 -0.96 4.53 -22.63
CA LEU A 322 -0.04 3.62 -23.30
C LEU A 322 -0.09 2.23 -22.66
N ALA A 323 -0.10 2.15 -21.32
CA ALA A 323 -0.26 0.89 -20.59
C ALA A 323 -1.62 0.24 -20.89
N HIS A 324 -2.71 1.00 -20.84
CA HIS A 324 -4.08 0.52 -21.14
C HIS A 324 -4.14 -0.10 -22.54
N LEU A 325 -3.62 0.62 -23.54
CA LEU A 325 -3.61 0.13 -24.93
C LEU A 325 -2.72 -1.10 -25.09
N ARG A 326 -1.57 -1.21 -24.42
CA ARG A 326 -0.75 -2.45 -24.48
C ARG A 326 -1.46 -3.65 -23.93
N VAL A 327 -2.12 -3.51 -22.79
CA VAL A 327 -2.93 -4.57 -22.21
C VAL A 327 -4.08 -4.95 -23.13
N ALA A 328 -4.80 -3.96 -23.69
CA ALA A 328 -5.90 -4.22 -24.61
C ALA A 328 -5.47 -4.99 -25.86
N ILE A 329 -4.32 -4.62 -26.44
CA ILE A 329 -3.76 -5.33 -27.60
C ILE A 329 -3.28 -6.72 -27.27
N TYR A 330 -2.69 -6.90 -26.10
CA TYR A 330 -2.27 -8.21 -25.66
C TYR A 330 -3.47 -9.15 -25.47
N LEU A 331 -4.52 -8.68 -24.79
CA LEU A 331 -5.63 -9.53 -24.36
C LEU A 331 -6.71 -9.75 -25.40
N THR A 332 -7.05 -8.74 -26.22
CA THR A 332 -8.18 -8.87 -27.15
C THR A 332 -8.03 -10.09 -28.03
N SER A 333 -9.14 -10.76 -28.35
CA SER A 333 -9.20 -11.84 -29.35
C SER A 333 -9.88 -11.41 -30.65
N ASN A 334 -10.30 -10.15 -30.75
CA ASN A 334 -10.94 -9.60 -31.94
C ASN A 334 -9.90 -8.86 -32.79
N ASP A 335 -9.67 -9.32 -34.01
CA ASP A 335 -8.65 -8.75 -34.90
C ASP A 335 -8.95 -7.31 -35.32
N GLN A 336 -10.23 -6.94 -35.45
CA GLN A 336 -10.62 -5.56 -35.76
C GLN A 336 -10.34 -4.63 -34.58
N TYR A 337 -10.65 -5.07 -33.36
CA TYR A 337 -10.32 -4.31 -32.15
C TYR A 337 -8.81 -4.22 -31.95
N ARG A 338 -8.07 -5.31 -32.15
CA ARG A 338 -6.60 -5.29 -32.10
C ARG A 338 -6.01 -4.26 -33.07
N ALA A 339 -6.50 -4.23 -34.31
CA ALA A 339 -6.05 -3.27 -35.31
C ALA A 339 -6.40 -1.82 -34.92
N LYS A 340 -7.62 -1.58 -34.41
CA LYS A 340 -8.06 -0.26 -33.90
C LYS A 340 -7.18 0.21 -32.75
N PHE A 341 -6.95 -0.64 -31.76
CA PHE A 341 -6.12 -0.33 -30.59
C PHE A 341 -4.67 -0.10 -31.00
N GLN A 342 -4.15 -0.84 -32.02
CA GLN A 342 -2.78 -0.65 -32.50
C GLN A 342 -2.64 0.68 -33.21
N ALA A 343 -3.62 1.05 -34.03
CA ALA A 343 -3.63 2.35 -34.69
C ALA A 343 -3.64 3.49 -33.67
N ALA A 344 -4.45 3.41 -32.60
CA ALA A 344 -4.46 4.40 -31.52
C ALA A 344 -3.10 4.49 -30.80
N TYR A 345 -2.50 3.35 -30.46
CA TYR A 345 -1.18 3.31 -29.81
C TYR A 345 -0.09 3.94 -30.69
N ASP A 346 -0.06 3.56 -31.97
CA ASP A 346 0.85 4.07 -32.96
C ASP A 346 0.69 5.58 -33.17
N ASP A 347 -0.55 6.08 -33.21
CA ASP A 347 -0.87 7.50 -33.38
C ASP A 347 -0.36 8.34 -32.20
N LEU A 348 -0.68 7.93 -30.96
CA LEU A 348 -0.19 8.58 -29.75
C LEU A 348 1.34 8.66 -29.71
N ILE A 349 2.03 7.65 -30.23
CA ILE A 349 3.49 7.60 -30.30
C ILE A 349 4.03 8.46 -31.44
N LYS A 350 3.54 8.27 -32.66
CA LYS A 350 4.12 8.85 -33.89
C LYS A 350 3.76 10.32 -34.01
N ASN A 351 2.52 10.69 -33.73
CA ASN A 351 1.99 12.02 -33.95
C ASN A 351 1.99 12.86 -32.68
N HIS A 352 1.68 12.26 -31.52
CA HIS A 352 1.56 12.99 -30.25
C HIS A 352 2.75 12.83 -29.30
N LYS A 353 3.72 11.96 -29.64
CA LYS A 353 4.94 11.72 -28.87
C LYS A 353 4.72 11.31 -27.41
N TYR A 354 3.63 10.60 -27.11
CA TYR A 354 3.27 10.21 -25.74
C TYR A 354 4.37 9.40 -25.04
N HIS A 355 5.09 8.55 -25.79
CA HIS A 355 6.24 7.82 -25.26
C HIS A 355 7.33 8.72 -24.67
N LEU A 356 7.52 9.94 -25.19
CA LEU A 356 8.48 10.89 -24.63
C LEU A 356 7.92 11.63 -23.41
N LEU A 357 6.60 11.85 -23.36
CA LEU A 357 5.93 12.49 -22.22
C LEU A 357 6.08 11.67 -20.94
N THR A 358 6.14 10.33 -21.05
CA THR A 358 6.29 9.46 -19.87
C THR A 358 7.55 9.79 -19.08
N ARG A 359 8.64 10.24 -19.73
CA ARG A 359 9.91 10.58 -19.06
C ARG A 359 9.75 11.70 -18.01
N ASN A 360 8.71 12.52 -18.14
CA ASN A 360 8.34 13.54 -17.16
C ASN A 360 7.11 13.15 -16.32
N GLN A 361 6.79 11.87 -16.19
CA GLN A 361 5.69 11.40 -15.35
C GLN A 361 5.91 11.78 -13.88
N LYS A 362 7.12 11.56 -13.33
CA LYS A 362 7.43 11.97 -11.96
C LYS A 362 7.82 13.44 -11.90
N ILE A 363 6.95 14.28 -11.34
CA ILE A 363 7.18 15.70 -11.12
C ILE A 363 7.70 15.95 -9.70
N MET A 364 8.76 16.76 -9.59
CA MET A 364 9.47 17.05 -8.34
C MET A 364 9.35 18.53 -7.93
N ILE A 365 8.13 19.06 -7.90
CA ILE A 365 7.88 20.42 -7.41
C ILE A 365 7.90 20.38 -5.87
N PRO A 366 8.83 21.08 -5.20
CA PRO A 366 8.92 21.05 -3.74
C PRO A 366 7.62 21.49 -3.08
N GLY A 367 7.15 20.72 -2.10
CA GLY A 367 5.89 20.98 -1.40
C GLY A 367 4.63 20.76 -2.24
N HIS A 368 4.74 20.12 -3.40
CA HIS A 368 3.60 19.74 -4.26
C HIS A 368 3.62 18.24 -4.66
N ILE A 369 4.54 17.46 -4.10
CA ILE A 369 4.68 16.03 -4.40
C ILE A 369 3.39 15.28 -4.07
N ASN A 370 2.86 14.61 -5.09
CA ASN A 370 1.71 13.73 -4.99
C ASN A 370 2.18 12.27 -5.04
N HIS A 371 2.12 11.58 -3.90
CA HIS A 371 2.54 10.18 -3.79
C HIS A 371 1.54 9.20 -4.40
N SER A 372 0.30 9.62 -4.64
CA SER A 372 -0.70 8.76 -5.29
C SER A 372 -0.34 8.52 -6.76
N ASP A 373 0.27 9.51 -7.41
CA ASP A 373 0.71 9.42 -8.80
C ASP A 373 1.83 8.39 -9.00
N ASP A 374 2.65 8.16 -7.97
CA ASP A 374 3.67 7.12 -7.99
C ASP A 374 3.04 5.74 -8.06
N GLU A 375 2.01 5.49 -7.25
CA GLU A 375 1.31 4.21 -7.30
C GLU A 375 0.70 3.94 -8.66
N LEU A 376 0.02 4.93 -9.23
CA LEU A 376 -0.58 4.80 -10.55
C LEU A 376 0.47 4.59 -11.65
N ALA A 377 1.62 5.26 -11.53
CA ALA A 377 2.71 5.13 -12.49
C ALA A 377 3.35 3.75 -12.47
N PHE A 378 3.75 3.26 -11.29
CA PHE A 378 4.40 1.98 -11.17
C PHE A 378 3.46 0.83 -11.55
N LEU A 379 2.18 0.90 -11.15
CA LEU A 379 1.17 -0.06 -11.60
C LEU A 379 0.94 -0.03 -13.11
N SER A 380 1.19 1.11 -13.77
CA SER A 380 1.13 1.23 -15.24
C SER A 380 2.41 0.76 -15.95
N TYR A 381 3.60 1.00 -15.35
CA TYR A 381 4.87 0.54 -15.91
C TYR A 381 4.95 -0.98 -16.00
N TYR A 382 4.44 -1.69 -14.98
CA TYR A 382 4.49 -3.16 -14.94
C TYR A 382 3.86 -3.83 -16.18
N PRO A 383 2.58 -3.62 -16.52
CA PRO A 383 1.98 -4.19 -17.72
C PRO A 383 2.53 -3.55 -19.01
N LEU A 384 2.83 -2.24 -19.04
CA LEU A 384 3.39 -1.60 -20.23
C LEU A 384 4.70 -2.28 -20.67
N LEU A 385 5.63 -2.46 -19.74
CA LEU A 385 6.91 -3.12 -20.01
C LEU A 385 6.77 -4.63 -20.19
N SER A 386 5.76 -5.27 -19.59
CA SER A 386 5.53 -6.72 -19.78
C SER A 386 5.05 -7.05 -21.19
N TYR A 387 4.34 -6.13 -21.85
CA TYR A 387 3.69 -6.38 -23.14
C TYR A 387 4.18 -5.50 -24.31
N GLU A 388 5.09 -4.54 -24.07
CA GLU A 388 5.76 -3.82 -25.16
C GLU A 388 6.80 -4.71 -25.87
N THR A 389 6.71 -4.74 -27.20
CA THR A 389 7.53 -5.57 -28.09
C THR A 389 8.54 -4.78 -28.91
N ASP A 390 8.33 -3.47 -29.13
CA ASP A 390 9.29 -2.62 -29.81
C ASP A 390 10.45 -2.29 -28.85
N PRO A 391 11.69 -2.74 -29.16
CA PRO A 391 12.83 -2.50 -28.29
C PRO A 391 13.15 -1.01 -28.09
N LYS A 392 12.84 -0.14 -29.08
CA LYS A 392 13.09 1.30 -28.97
C LYS A 392 12.10 1.97 -28.02
N LEU A 393 10.83 1.58 -28.07
CA LEU A 393 9.82 2.10 -27.12
C LEU A 393 10.10 1.57 -25.73
N ARG A 394 10.43 0.29 -25.61
CA ARG A 394 10.82 -0.33 -24.34
C ARG A 394 12.00 0.40 -23.69
N GLU A 395 13.02 0.77 -24.46
CA GLU A 395 14.15 1.57 -23.96
C GLU A 395 13.69 2.94 -23.39
N VAL A 396 12.79 3.63 -24.08
CA VAL A 396 12.23 4.91 -23.61
C VAL A 396 11.48 4.74 -22.28
N TYR A 397 10.66 3.70 -22.17
CA TYR A 397 9.90 3.41 -20.94
C TYR A 397 10.81 2.95 -19.79
N GLN A 398 11.88 2.22 -20.08
CA GLN A 398 12.87 1.85 -19.07
C GLN A 398 13.63 3.08 -18.54
N GLN A 399 13.98 4.04 -19.39
CA GLN A 399 14.58 5.31 -18.95
C GLN A 399 13.59 6.13 -18.10
N SER A 400 12.31 6.09 -18.47
CA SER A 400 11.22 6.70 -17.71
C SER A 400 11.10 6.11 -16.30
N LEU A 401 11.04 4.77 -16.21
CA LEU A 401 10.97 4.02 -14.96
C LEU A 401 12.24 4.18 -14.12
N GLU A 402 13.43 4.14 -14.73
CA GLU A 402 14.70 4.39 -14.05
C GLU A 402 14.70 5.76 -13.35
N ARG A 403 14.27 6.82 -14.05
CA ARG A 403 14.20 8.16 -13.46
C ARG A 403 13.22 8.20 -12.28
N ALA A 404 12.01 7.66 -12.45
CA ALA A 404 11.02 7.62 -11.38
C ALA A 404 11.53 6.81 -10.18
N TRP A 405 12.10 5.63 -10.43
CA TRP A 405 12.69 4.78 -9.41
C TRP A 405 13.79 5.51 -8.64
N GLN A 406 14.80 6.11 -9.30
CA GLN A 406 15.89 6.83 -8.61
C GLN A 406 15.39 7.92 -7.65
N ILE A 407 14.28 8.58 -7.98
CA ILE A 407 13.63 9.59 -7.13
C ILE A 407 12.97 8.91 -5.91
N GLU A 408 12.28 7.80 -6.12
CA GLU A 408 11.50 7.07 -5.10
C GLU A 408 12.34 6.12 -4.24
N ARG A 409 13.57 5.79 -4.65
CA ARG A 409 14.50 4.89 -3.94
C ARG A 409 14.63 5.18 -2.43
N PRO A 410 14.74 6.44 -1.98
CA PRO A 410 14.84 6.75 -0.54
C PRO A 410 13.63 6.27 0.28
N GLU A 411 12.47 6.05 -0.34
CA GLU A 411 11.26 5.58 0.34
C GLU A 411 11.33 4.09 0.73
N ARG A 412 12.28 3.33 0.15
CA ARG A 412 12.45 1.89 0.38
C ARG A 412 11.18 1.07 0.09
N ASN A 413 10.37 1.53 -0.86
CA ASN A 413 9.13 0.87 -1.23
C ASN A 413 9.42 -0.44 -2.01
N PRO A 414 9.04 -1.61 -1.48
CA PRO A 414 9.36 -2.88 -2.12
C PRO A 414 8.63 -3.07 -3.45
N LEU A 415 7.44 -2.50 -3.65
CA LEU A 415 6.69 -2.63 -4.90
C LEU A 415 7.41 -1.88 -6.03
N TRP A 416 7.88 -0.67 -5.77
CA TRP A 416 8.63 0.14 -6.74
C TRP A 416 9.93 -0.54 -7.14
N ASN A 417 10.67 -1.05 -6.15
CA ASN A 417 11.93 -1.76 -6.36
C ASN A 417 11.74 -3.03 -7.19
N PHE A 418 10.68 -3.80 -6.95
CA PHE A 418 10.42 -5.03 -7.71
C PHE A 418 9.90 -4.74 -9.13
N ILE A 419 9.03 -3.74 -9.32
CA ILE A 419 8.59 -3.33 -10.64
C ILE A 419 9.77 -2.80 -11.47
N TYR A 420 10.67 -2.02 -10.86
CA TYR A 420 11.93 -1.60 -11.48
C TYR A 420 12.78 -2.81 -11.91
N ALA A 421 13.03 -3.75 -10.99
CA ALA A 421 13.84 -4.93 -11.28
C ALA A 421 13.29 -5.75 -12.45
N VAL A 422 11.96 -5.99 -12.48
CA VAL A 422 11.30 -6.73 -13.57
C VAL A 422 11.29 -5.93 -14.87
N GLY A 423 10.87 -4.66 -14.82
CA GLY A 423 10.70 -3.81 -16.00
C GLY A 423 12.03 -3.52 -16.72
N CYS A 424 13.10 -3.32 -15.96
CA CYS A 424 14.43 -3.02 -16.49
C CYS A 424 15.32 -4.28 -16.65
N GLY A 425 14.90 -5.44 -16.11
CA GLY A 425 15.77 -6.62 -16.03
C GLY A 425 16.99 -6.39 -15.14
N ALA A 426 16.87 -5.50 -14.15
CA ALA A 426 17.97 -5.07 -13.30
C ALA A 426 18.33 -6.18 -12.30
N LYS A 427 19.63 -6.52 -12.22
CA LYS A 427 20.17 -7.43 -11.20
C LYS A 427 20.52 -6.70 -9.92
N ASP A 428 21.03 -5.47 -10.07
CA ASP A 428 21.38 -4.59 -8.96
C ASP A 428 20.22 -3.62 -8.74
N PHE A 429 19.52 -3.80 -7.62
CA PHE A 429 18.42 -2.95 -7.17
C PHE A 429 18.35 -3.01 -5.63
N ASP A 430 17.47 -2.22 -5.01
CA ASP A 430 17.38 -2.11 -3.55
C ASP A 430 16.65 -3.31 -2.90
N GLN A 431 17.13 -4.53 -3.15
CA GLN A 431 16.58 -5.79 -2.63
C GLN A 431 16.58 -5.82 -1.09
N ASP A 432 17.71 -5.50 -0.46
CA ASP A 432 17.84 -5.52 1.01
C ASP A 432 16.93 -4.49 1.67
N ALA A 433 16.78 -3.30 1.07
CA ALA A 433 15.86 -2.28 1.57
C ALA A 433 14.41 -2.75 1.45
N SER A 434 14.06 -3.44 0.36
CA SER A 434 12.73 -4.02 0.14
C SER A 434 12.40 -5.07 1.20
N VAL A 435 13.32 -6.00 1.46
CA VAL A 435 13.15 -7.03 2.51
C VAL A 435 13.08 -6.38 3.89
N ARG A 436 13.90 -5.35 4.15
CA ARG A 436 13.84 -4.57 5.40
C ARG A 436 12.46 -3.95 5.60
N THR A 437 11.91 -3.27 4.60
CA THR A 437 10.57 -2.65 4.69
C THR A 437 9.48 -3.68 4.95
N LEU A 438 9.49 -4.82 4.25
CA LEU A 438 8.53 -5.93 4.49
C LEU A 438 8.61 -6.46 5.94
N ARG A 439 9.81 -6.49 6.53
CA ARG A 439 10.02 -6.86 7.95
C ARG A 439 9.55 -5.77 8.91
N GLU A 440 9.80 -4.50 8.60
CA GLU A 440 9.42 -3.34 9.43
C GLU A 440 7.91 -3.11 9.47
N ILE A 441 7.14 -3.46 8.43
CA ILE A 441 5.67 -3.32 8.44
C ILE A 441 5.08 -4.01 9.69
N PRO A 442 4.32 -3.31 10.55
CA PRO A 442 3.85 -3.89 11.81
C PRO A 442 2.78 -4.97 11.58
N MET A 443 2.69 -5.96 12.48
CA MET A 443 1.61 -6.95 12.42
C MET A 443 0.23 -6.35 12.69
N GLU A 444 0.13 -5.30 13.51
CA GLU A 444 -1.11 -4.58 13.78
C GLU A 444 -1.19 -3.35 12.88
N LEU A 445 -2.23 -3.30 12.04
CA LEU A 445 -2.48 -2.19 11.10
C LEU A 445 -3.64 -1.29 11.54
N ILE A 446 -3.96 -1.28 12.83
CA ILE A 446 -4.89 -0.31 13.39
C ILE A 446 -4.27 1.09 13.27
N GLU A 447 -5.06 2.05 12.81
CA GLU A 447 -4.64 3.44 12.60
C GLU A 447 -4.55 4.24 13.91
N TRP A 448 -3.67 3.80 14.80
CA TRP A 448 -3.37 4.50 16.03
C TRP A 448 -2.83 5.91 15.76
N ALA A 449 -3.15 6.84 16.66
CA ALA A 449 -2.52 8.16 16.64
C ALA A 449 -1.01 7.99 16.86
N VAL A 450 -0.23 8.54 15.93
CA VAL A 450 1.23 8.55 15.94
C VAL A 450 1.69 10.00 15.92
N LYS A 451 2.71 10.29 16.73
CA LYS A 451 3.37 11.60 16.76
C LYS A 451 4.87 11.39 16.80
N ASN A 452 5.57 11.90 15.79
CA ASN A 452 7.03 11.87 15.71
C ASN A 452 7.64 13.29 15.65
N SER A 453 6.82 14.33 15.45
CA SER A 453 7.31 15.71 15.29
C SER A 453 8.00 16.31 16.52
N HIS A 454 7.91 15.66 17.69
CA HIS A 454 8.63 16.05 18.91
C HIS A 454 10.00 15.39 19.05
N ARG A 455 10.34 14.42 18.20
CA ARG A 455 11.57 13.62 18.30
C ARG A 455 12.80 14.44 17.90
N GLN A 456 13.81 14.44 18.76
CA GLN A 456 15.07 15.15 18.52
C GLN A 456 16.00 14.40 17.56
N ASP A 457 15.82 13.08 17.42
CA ASP A 457 16.62 12.22 16.54
C ASP A 457 16.19 12.26 15.07
N VAL A 458 15.00 12.82 14.79
CA VAL A 458 14.39 12.85 13.46
C VAL A 458 14.76 14.14 12.73
N PRO A 459 15.45 14.06 11.58
CA PRO A 459 15.73 15.23 10.77
C PRO A 459 14.44 15.71 10.10
N ILE A 460 14.08 16.97 10.32
CA ILE A 460 12.84 17.58 9.80
C ILE A 460 13.12 18.28 8.49
N ASP A 461 12.24 18.08 7.50
CA ASP A 461 12.29 18.84 6.25
C ASP A 461 11.91 20.30 6.53
N PRO A 462 12.73 21.29 6.14
CA PRO A 462 12.33 22.70 6.26
C PRO A 462 11.07 23.04 5.43
N LEU A 463 10.74 22.23 4.41
CA LEU A 463 9.51 22.34 3.65
C LEU A 463 8.40 21.45 4.21
N SER A 464 7.16 21.85 3.94
CA SER A 464 5.98 21.04 4.24
C SER A 464 5.54 20.24 3.01
N ASP A 465 4.75 19.21 3.25
CA ASP A 465 4.11 18.45 2.18
C ASP A 465 3.06 19.30 1.42
N ARG A 466 2.44 18.71 0.39
CA ARG A 466 1.40 19.36 -0.42
C ARG A 466 0.16 19.82 0.36
N PHE A 467 -0.04 19.28 1.56
CA PHE A 467 -1.13 19.65 2.47
C PHE A 467 -0.67 20.55 3.62
N LYS A 468 0.55 21.11 3.52
CA LYS A 468 1.15 22.00 4.54
C LYS A 468 1.41 21.31 5.88
N ARG A 469 1.63 20.00 5.87
CA ARG A 469 2.00 19.20 7.04
C ARG A 469 3.53 19.05 7.13
N LYS A 470 4.03 18.93 8.37
CA LYS A 470 5.46 18.68 8.61
C LYS A 470 5.83 17.27 8.17
N GLN A 471 7.03 17.12 7.63
CA GLN A 471 7.57 15.83 7.21
C GLN A 471 9.04 15.67 7.63
N ALA A 472 9.51 14.44 7.65
CA ALA A 472 10.91 14.10 7.86
C ALA A 472 11.73 14.28 6.58
N LEU A 473 13.04 14.46 6.70
CA LEU A 473 13.98 14.38 5.57
C LEU A 473 14.27 12.94 5.15
N VAL A 474 13.93 11.95 5.99
CA VAL A 474 14.19 10.53 5.77
C VAL A 474 12.98 9.70 6.15
N VAL A 475 12.75 8.59 5.46
CA VAL A 475 11.70 7.64 5.84
C VAL A 475 12.11 6.89 7.11
N LEU A 476 11.35 7.12 8.18
CA LEU A 476 11.51 6.41 9.46
C LEU A 476 11.18 4.91 9.29
N PRO A 477 11.57 4.04 10.24
CA PRO A 477 11.11 2.66 10.22
C PRO A 477 9.58 2.57 10.12
N TYR A 478 9.08 1.68 9.26
CA TYR A 478 7.65 1.64 8.92
C TYR A 478 6.71 1.31 10.10
N ASP A 479 7.24 0.72 11.17
CA ASP A 479 6.48 0.49 12.41
C ASP A 479 6.49 1.67 13.40
N GLU A 480 7.21 2.75 13.08
CA GLU A 480 7.22 4.03 13.79
C GLU A 480 6.33 5.10 13.11
N LEU A 481 5.95 4.87 11.85
CA LEU A 481 5.14 5.80 11.06
C LEU A 481 3.63 5.66 11.35
N PRO A 482 2.82 6.72 11.09
CA PRO A 482 1.39 6.55 10.91
C PRO A 482 1.13 5.48 9.85
N MET A 483 0.02 4.74 10.00
CA MET A 483 -0.35 3.76 8.97
C MET A 483 -0.66 4.49 7.66
N THR A 484 -0.07 4.03 6.57
CA THR A 484 -0.27 4.57 5.22
C THR A 484 -0.05 3.46 4.19
N LYS A 485 -0.81 3.50 3.09
CA LYS A 485 -0.56 2.73 1.88
C LYS A 485 0.53 3.42 1.03
N TRP A 486 0.92 2.80 -0.09
CA TRP A 486 1.98 3.31 -0.97
C TRP A 486 1.62 4.60 -1.71
N ASN A 487 0.34 4.95 -1.79
CA ASN A 487 -0.13 6.22 -2.35
C ASN A 487 -0.04 7.42 -1.38
N GLY A 488 0.42 7.20 -0.14
CA GLY A 488 0.58 8.25 0.88
C GLY A 488 2.03 8.68 1.07
N ASN A 489 2.22 9.80 1.78
CA ASN A 489 3.55 10.37 2.04
C ASN A 489 4.28 9.59 3.16
N PRO A 490 5.35 8.83 2.87
CA PRO A 490 6.07 8.05 3.88
C PRO A 490 6.98 8.91 4.78
N TYR A 491 7.13 10.19 4.48
CA TYR A 491 7.85 11.17 5.29
C TYR A 491 6.94 11.82 6.35
N ASN A 492 5.63 11.56 6.34
CA ASN A 492 4.71 12.14 7.29
C ASN A 492 5.02 11.70 8.73
N LEU A 493 5.17 12.67 9.63
CA LEU A 493 5.59 12.43 11.01
C LEU A 493 4.43 12.06 11.93
N ASP A 494 3.29 12.71 11.73
CA ASP A 494 2.16 12.69 12.65
C ASP A 494 0.88 12.28 11.89
N GLY A 495 0.05 11.45 12.49
CA GLY A 495 -1.17 10.98 11.82
C GLY A 495 -1.91 9.87 12.56
N GLY A 496 -2.74 9.15 11.81
CA GLY A 496 -3.69 8.17 12.32
C GLY A 496 -4.98 8.80 12.82
N ASN A 497 -5.99 7.98 13.09
CA ASN A 497 -7.34 8.41 13.47
C ASN A 497 -7.73 8.00 14.89
N GLY A 498 -6.72 7.72 15.73
CA GLY A 498 -6.91 7.32 17.12
C GLY A 498 -7.34 5.86 17.28
N GLY A 499 -7.16 5.03 16.26
CA GLY A 499 -7.50 3.60 16.25
C GLY A 499 -8.94 3.33 15.82
N ARG A 500 -9.53 4.23 15.04
CA ARG A 500 -10.90 4.12 14.51
C ARG A 500 -10.98 3.41 13.16
N SER A 501 -9.87 2.93 12.62
CA SER A 501 -9.83 2.03 11.47
C SER A 501 -8.70 1.03 11.56
N GLU A 502 -8.75 0.04 10.68
CA GLU A 502 -7.66 -0.89 10.37
C GLU A 502 -7.39 -0.83 8.86
N ASP A 503 -6.14 -0.99 8.44
CA ASP A 503 -5.76 -1.20 7.04
C ASP A 503 -5.71 -2.70 6.67
N ASP A 504 -6.04 -3.03 5.43
CA ASP A 504 -6.19 -4.40 4.92
C ASP A 504 -4.85 -5.18 4.85
N GLY A 505 -3.72 -4.52 4.63
CA GLY A 505 -2.39 -5.14 4.50
C GLY A 505 -2.02 -5.62 3.08
N ALA A 506 -2.83 -5.35 2.06
CA ALA A 506 -2.51 -5.65 0.66
C ALA A 506 -1.24 -4.93 0.17
N TYR A 507 -0.94 -3.76 0.75
CA TYR A 507 0.31 -3.03 0.47
C TYR A 507 1.57 -3.82 0.86
N PHE A 508 1.47 -4.77 1.81
CA PHE A 508 2.50 -5.78 2.07
C PHE A 508 2.37 -7.00 1.15
N LEU A 509 1.15 -7.51 0.98
CA LEU A 509 0.90 -8.78 0.27
C LEU A 509 1.37 -8.71 -1.19
N LEU A 510 1.04 -7.63 -1.89
CA LEU A 510 1.39 -7.47 -3.30
C LEU A 510 2.90 -7.52 -3.55
N PRO A 511 3.73 -6.65 -2.95
CA PRO A 511 5.16 -6.71 -3.17
C PRO A 511 5.79 -8.02 -2.66
N TYR A 512 5.33 -8.57 -1.53
CA TYR A 512 5.85 -9.85 -1.05
C TYR A 512 5.67 -10.97 -2.09
N TRP A 513 4.43 -11.17 -2.57
CA TRP A 513 4.16 -12.24 -3.54
C TRP A 513 4.70 -11.95 -4.93
N MET A 514 4.72 -10.68 -5.37
CA MET A 514 5.39 -10.29 -6.62
C MET A 514 6.89 -10.62 -6.57
N GLY A 515 7.57 -10.26 -5.48
CA GLY A 515 8.99 -10.55 -5.31
C GLY A 515 9.29 -12.06 -5.28
N ARG A 516 8.41 -12.86 -4.66
CA ARG A 516 8.51 -14.33 -4.67
C ARG A 516 8.28 -14.90 -6.07
N TYR A 517 7.25 -14.44 -6.79
CA TYR A 517 6.90 -14.91 -8.12
C TYR A 517 8.03 -14.66 -9.13
N HIS A 518 8.60 -13.45 -9.12
CA HIS A 518 9.71 -13.08 -9.99
C HIS A 518 11.08 -13.56 -9.49
N LYS A 519 11.13 -14.32 -8.38
CA LYS A 519 12.36 -14.83 -7.76
C LYS A 519 13.36 -13.74 -7.36
N LEU A 520 12.84 -12.55 -7.06
CA LEU A 520 13.59 -11.40 -6.57
C LEU A 520 13.87 -11.50 -5.07
N ILE A 521 13.07 -12.26 -4.32
CA ILE A 521 13.32 -12.56 -2.90
C ILE A 521 13.04 -14.04 -2.61
N GLY A 522 13.70 -14.56 -1.58
CA GLY A 522 13.41 -15.88 -1.01
C GLY A 522 12.21 -15.86 -0.07
N GLU A 523 12.01 -16.98 0.62
CA GLU A 523 10.94 -17.15 1.62
C GLU A 523 11.12 -16.30 2.89
#